data_AF-A0A2J0YSF1-F1
#
_entry.id   AF-A0A2J0YSF1-F1
#
_cell.length_a   1.000
_cell.length_b   1.000
_cell.length_c   1.000
_cell.angle_alpha   90.00
_cell.angle_beta   90.00
_cell.angle_gamma   90.00
#
_symmetry.space_group_name_H-M   'P 1'
#
loop_
_entity.id
_entity.type
_entity.pdbx_description
1 polymer ?
#
loop_
_entity_poly.entity_id
_entity_poly.type
_entity_poly.pdbx_seq_one_letter_code
_entity_poly.pdbx_strand_id
1 'polypeptide(L)'
;IPQTLGGAVEATTLEGAKQTLAVGPVASQVAIKMLGTNGGGFFNVNAAHPFENPTTLSNFVQMVSIFAIGAAMTNVFGRMVGDERQGWAILSAMGVLFLAGTAVVYWAESAGSPVLNSFSLTG
;
A
#
# COMPACT_ATOMS: atom_id res chain seq x y z
N ILE A 1 -0.10 9.56 10.21
CA ILE A 1 0.84 8.46 10.50
C ILE A 1 1.71 8.92 11.67
N PRO A 2 1.65 8.26 12.84
CA PRO A 2 2.41 8.66 14.02
C PRO A 2 3.92 8.69 13.74
N GLN A 3 4.60 9.65 14.34
CA GLN A 3 6.06 9.70 14.35
C GLN A 3 6.49 10.23 15.71
N THR A 4 6.78 9.32 16.63
CA THR A 4 7.15 9.65 18.01
C THR A 4 8.03 8.56 18.60
N LEU A 5 8.80 8.89 19.62
CA LEU A 5 9.52 7.91 20.46
C LEU A 5 8.80 7.66 21.80
N GLY A 6 7.62 8.26 21.99
CA GLY A 6 6.78 8.02 23.17
C GLY A 6 6.22 6.59 23.20
N GLY A 7 5.93 6.10 24.40
CA GLY A 7 5.28 4.81 24.62
C GLY A 7 3.80 4.79 24.24
N ALA A 8 3.15 3.65 24.48
CA ALA A 8 1.73 3.49 24.21
C ALA A 8 0.87 4.52 24.97
N VAL A 9 -0.23 4.93 24.35
CA VAL A 9 -1.18 5.90 24.89
C VAL A 9 -2.40 5.18 25.42
N GLU A 10 -2.77 5.41 26.68
CA GLU A 10 -4.02 4.90 27.26
C GLU A 10 -5.18 5.84 26.91
N ALA A 11 -6.20 5.30 26.23
CA ALA A 11 -7.44 6.00 25.92
C ALA A 11 -8.60 5.41 26.72
N THR A 12 -9.50 6.27 27.19
CA THR A 12 -10.81 5.83 27.72
C THR A 12 -11.83 6.06 26.62
N THR A 13 -12.52 5.00 26.19
CA THR A 13 -13.53 5.08 25.13
C THR A 13 -14.78 5.81 25.63
N LEU A 14 -15.67 6.17 24.71
CA LEU A 14 -16.94 6.82 25.06
C LEU A 14 -17.83 5.94 25.95
N GLU A 15 -17.66 4.61 25.89
CA GLU A 15 -18.36 3.63 26.73
C GLU A 15 -17.65 3.39 28.08
N GLY A 16 -16.53 4.07 28.33
CA GLY A 16 -15.74 3.95 29.56
C GLY A 16 -14.71 2.81 29.56
N ALA A 17 -14.61 2.03 28.48
CA ALA A 17 -13.59 0.99 28.36
C ALA A 17 -12.17 1.59 28.22
N LYS A 18 -11.15 0.86 28.69
CA LYS A 18 -9.74 1.26 28.50
C LYS A 18 -9.18 0.61 27.24
N GLN A 19 -8.46 1.40 26.45
CA GLN A 19 -7.79 0.95 25.24
C GLN A 19 -6.35 1.47 25.21
N THR A 20 -5.40 0.55 25.11
CA THR A 20 -4.00 0.87 24.88
C THR A 20 -3.74 1.07 23.39
N LEU A 21 -3.33 2.27 22.99
CA LEU A 21 -3.00 2.63 21.62
C LEU A 21 -1.49 2.59 21.43
N ALA A 22 -1.01 1.63 20.64
CA ALA A 22 0.38 1.57 20.25
C ALA A 22 0.72 2.73 19.28
N VAL A 23 1.78 3.47 19.60
CA VAL A 23 2.36 4.54 18.77
C VAL A 23 3.87 4.35 18.69
N GLY A 24 4.53 5.08 17.80
CA GLY A 24 5.97 4.95 17.60
C GLY A 24 6.46 5.70 16.36
N PRO A 25 7.69 5.42 15.90
CA PRO A 25 8.28 6.03 14.71
C PRO A 25 7.75 5.38 13.41
N VAL A 26 6.43 5.37 13.26
CA VAL A 26 5.72 4.66 12.19
C VAL A 26 5.95 5.33 10.84
N ALA A 27 5.90 6.66 10.75
CA ALA A 27 5.97 7.37 9.48
C ALA A 27 7.29 7.16 8.73
N SER A 28 8.42 7.22 9.43
CA SER A 28 9.73 6.93 8.83
C SER A 28 9.83 5.51 8.30
N GLN A 29 9.30 4.52 9.03
CA GLN A 29 9.32 3.13 8.59
C GLN A 29 8.37 2.90 7.41
N VAL A 30 7.18 3.52 7.42
CA VAL A 30 6.22 3.43 6.32
C VAL A 30 6.78 4.02 5.03
N ALA A 31 7.51 5.13 5.11
CA ALA A 31 8.13 5.74 3.92
C ALA A 31 9.12 4.78 3.24
N ILE A 32 10.06 4.21 3.99
CA ILE A 32 11.08 3.33 3.40
C ILE A 32 10.53 1.95 3.02
N LYS A 33 9.55 1.41 3.77
CA LYS A 33 8.96 0.11 3.41
C LYS A 33 8.22 0.18 2.07
N MET A 34 7.62 1.33 1.76
CA MET A 34 6.87 1.54 0.52
C MET A 34 7.81 1.86 -0.63
N LEU A 35 8.72 2.83 -0.46
CA LEU A 35 9.68 3.21 -1.50
C LEU A 35 10.65 2.07 -1.85
N GLY A 36 11.14 1.35 -0.85
CA GLY A 36 12.07 0.23 -1.02
C GLY A 36 11.38 -1.12 -1.21
N THR A 37 10.05 -1.13 -1.40
CA THR A 37 9.22 -2.34 -1.60
C THR A 37 9.46 -3.48 -0.59
N ASN A 38 9.83 -3.14 0.65
CA ASN A 38 10.09 -4.10 1.72
C ASN A 38 8.79 -4.71 2.27
N GLY A 39 7.72 -3.90 2.36
CA GLY A 39 6.42 -4.36 2.84
C GLY A 39 6.29 -4.63 4.35
N GLY A 40 7.34 -4.45 5.16
CA GLY A 40 7.29 -4.69 6.62
C GLY A 40 6.52 -3.61 7.40
N GLY A 41 5.28 -3.90 7.80
CA GLY A 41 4.44 -3.02 8.62
C GLY A 41 4.93 -2.85 10.06
N PHE A 42 4.62 -1.71 10.68
CA PHE A 42 4.90 -1.48 12.10
C PHE A 42 3.89 -2.22 12.99
N PHE A 43 2.64 -2.31 12.53
CA PHE A 43 1.56 -3.05 13.17
C PHE A 43 1.23 -4.32 12.38
N ASN A 44 0.54 -5.26 13.03
CA ASN A 44 0.22 -6.57 12.44
C ASN A 44 -0.58 -6.46 11.12
N VAL A 45 -1.56 -5.55 11.05
CA VAL A 45 -2.41 -5.35 9.86
C VAL A 45 -1.80 -4.38 8.84
N ASN A 46 -0.56 -3.92 9.06
CA ASN A 46 0.27 -3.23 8.08
C ASN A 46 -0.43 -2.00 7.45
N ALA A 47 -0.45 -1.90 6.12
CA ALA A 47 -1.04 -0.78 5.38
C ALA A 47 -2.57 -0.69 5.48
N ALA A 48 -3.25 -1.67 6.11
CA ALA A 48 -4.66 -1.53 6.50
C ALA A 48 -4.84 -0.83 7.86
N HIS A 49 -3.76 -0.64 8.62
CA HIS A 49 -3.84 0.02 9.92
C HIS A 49 -3.99 1.55 9.75
N PRO A 50 -4.95 2.21 10.43
CA PRO A 50 -5.16 3.66 10.31
C PRO A 50 -3.92 4.49 10.64
N PHE A 51 -3.04 4.00 11.52
CA PHE A 51 -1.79 4.68 11.82
C PHE A 51 -0.70 4.50 10.76
N GLU A 52 -0.78 3.53 9.85
CA GLU A 52 0.16 3.39 8.73
C GLU A 52 -0.38 3.98 7.43
N ASN A 53 -1.70 4.02 7.26
CA ASN A 53 -2.35 4.51 6.04
C ASN A 53 -3.69 5.21 6.38
N PRO A 54 -3.64 6.46 6.87
CA PRO A 54 -4.81 7.12 7.43
C PRO A 54 -5.81 7.64 6.40
N THR A 55 -5.39 7.90 5.16
CA THR A 55 -6.23 8.56 4.16
C THR A 55 -6.10 7.91 2.79
N THR A 56 -7.10 8.13 1.93
CA THR A 56 -7.02 7.73 0.51
C THR A 56 -5.84 8.37 -0.21
N LEU A 57 -5.50 9.61 0.15
CA LEU A 57 -4.32 10.30 -0.38
C LEU A 57 -3.02 9.62 0.06
N SER A 58 -2.87 9.25 1.34
CA SER A 58 -1.68 8.50 1.78
C SER A 58 -1.59 7.16 1.07
N ASN A 59 -2.72 6.48 0.86
CA ASN A 59 -2.76 5.22 0.14
C ASN A 59 -2.27 5.39 -1.30
N PHE A 60 -2.74 6.43 -1.98
CA PHE A 60 -2.30 6.74 -3.34
C PHE A 60 -0.79 7.00 -3.42
N VAL A 61 -0.24 7.81 -2.50
CA VAL A 61 1.21 8.07 -2.43
C VAL A 61 2.01 6.79 -2.15
N GLN A 62 1.51 5.91 -1.27
CA GLN A 62 2.14 4.62 -1.01
C GLN A 62 2.16 3.72 -2.25
N MET A 63 1.04 3.64 -3.01
CA MET A 63 0.98 2.90 -4.27
C MET A 63 1.97 3.43 -5.31
N VAL A 64 2.07 4.75 -5.46
CA VAL A 64 3.08 5.37 -6.35
C VAL A 64 4.51 5.05 -5.88
N SER A 65 4.76 5.09 -4.57
CA SER A 65 6.07 4.81 -3.99
C SER A 65 6.54 3.38 -4.26
N ILE A 66 5.63 2.39 -4.24
CA ILE A 66 5.94 0.99 -4.57
C ILE A 66 6.50 0.87 -5.99
N PHE A 67 5.96 1.62 -6.96
CA PHE A 67 6.42 1.55 -8.35
C PHE A 67 7.61 2.45 -8.65
N ALA A 68 7.86 3.48 -7.85
CA ALA A 68 8.77 4.57 -8.20
C ALA A 68 10.18 4.10 -8.60
N ILE A 69 10.84 3.27 -7.77
CA ILE A 69 12.20 2.81 -8.07
C ILE A 69 12.20 1.81 -9.23
N GLY A 70 11.29 0.83 -9.23
CA GLY A 70 11.20 -0.19 -10.28
C GLY A 70 10.96 0.42 -11.67
N ALA A 71 10.04 1.38 -11.77
CA ALA A 71 9.77 2.10 -13.01
C ALA A 71 10.92 3.05 -13.41
N ALA A 72 11.57 3.72 -12.45
CA ALA A 72 12.73 4.55 -12.76
C ALA A 72 13.91 3.74 -13.32
N MET A 73 14.10 2.51 -12.83
CA MET A 73 15.20 1.64 -13.29
C MET A 73 15.05 1.17 -14.74
N THR A 74 13.83 1.07 -15.28
CA THR A 74 13.66 0.76 -16.72
C THR A 74 14.16 1.92 -17.59
N ASN A 75 13.94 3.17 -17.17
CA ASN A 75 14.48 4.35 -17.84
C ASN A 75 16.01 4.41 -17.75
N VAL A 76 16.56 4.18 -16.55
CA VAL A 76 18.01 4.12 -16.34
C VAL A 76 18.64 3.04 -17.21
N PHE A 77 18.06 1.84 -17.27
CA PHE A 77 18.51 0.76 -18.14
C PHE A 77 18.56 1.21 -19.61
N GLY A 78 17.47 1.76 -20.14
CA GLY A 78 17.40 2.21 -21.53
C GLY A 78 18.50 3.24 -21.87
N ARG A 79 18.77 4.18 -20.97
CA ARG A 79 19.85 5.16 -21.13
C ARG A 79 21.24 4.53 -21.06
N MET A 80 21.45 3.57 -20.15
CA MET A 80 22.73 2.88 -19.99
C MET A 80 23.10 2.01 -21.19
N VAL A 81 22.12 1.43 -21.87
CA VAL A 81 22.35 0.62 -23.09
C VAL A 81 22.40 1.46 -24.37
N GLY A 82 22.21 2.79 -24.27
CA GLY A 82 22.22 3.71 -25.41
C GLY A 82 20.95 3.70 -26.28
N ASP A 83 19.91 2.98 -25.85
CA ASP A 83 18.61 2.93 -26.54
C ASP A 83 17.47 2.96 -25.50
N GLU A 84 16.91 4.16 -25.29
CA GLU A 84 15.81 4.36 -24.34
C GLU A 84 14.59 3.49 -24.67
N ARG A 85 14.39 3.12 -25.95
CA ARG A 85 13.26 2.30 -26.39
C ARG A 85 13.26 0.92 -25.74
N GLN A 86 14.43 0.38 -25.40
CA GLN A 86 14.53 -0.89 -24.66
C GLN A 86 13.97 -0.76 -23.24
N GLY A 87 14.25 0.36 -22.58
CA GLY A 87 13.66 0.69 -21.28
C GLY A 87 12.14 0.83 -21.34
N TRP A 88 11.65 1.55 -22.36
CA TRP A 88 10.22 1.67 -22.62
C TRP A 88 9.56 0.34 -22.95
N ALA A 89 10.21 -0.53 -23.72
CA ALA A 89 9.69 -1.87 -24.03
C ALA A 89 9.49 -2.71 -22.76
N ILE A 90 10.46 -2.69 -21.83
CA ILE A 90 10.35 -3.36 -20.53
C ILE A 90 9.21 -2.75 -19.71
N LEU A 91 9.16 -1.42 -19.60
CA LEU A 91 8.11 -0.72 -18.85
C LEU A 91 6.72 -1.04 -19.40
N SER A 92 6.55 -1.07 -20.73
CA SER A 92 5.29 -1.40 -21.39
C SER A 92 4.88 -2.85 -21.11
N ALA A 93 5.81 -3.81 -21.19
CA ALA A 93 5.51 -5.21 -20.87
C ALA A 93 5.06 -5.37 -19.40
N MET A 94 5.77 -4.74 -18.46
CA MET A 94 5.39 -4.71 -17.05
C MET A 94 4.01 -4.07 -16.84
N GLY A 95 3.75 -2.94 -17.51
CA GLY A 95 2.49 -2.22 -17.43
C GLY A 95 1.30 -3.03 -17.94
N VAL A 96 1.46 -3.76 -19.05
CA VAL A 96 0.41 -4.65 -19.58
C VAL A 96 0.06 -5.75 -18.58
N LEU A 97 1.07 -6.42 -18.01
CA LEU A 97 0.85 -7.48 -17.01
C LEU A 97 0.19 -6.93 -15.75
N PHE A 98 0.64 -5.77 -15.26
CA PHE A 98 0.06 -5.10 -14.10
C PHE A 98 -1.42 -4.77 -14.33
N LEU A 99 -1.75 -4.08 -15.42
CA LEU A 99 -3.12 -3.66 -15.72
C LEU A 99 -4.04 -4.85 -15.93
N ALA A 100 -3.58 -5.91 -16.60
CA ALA A 100 -4.34 -7.14 -16.77
C ALA A 100 -4.65 -7.79 -15.40
N GLY A 101 -3.64 -7.93 -14.53
CA GLY A 101 -3.82 -8.48 -13.19
C GLY A 101 -4.77 -7.63 -12.33
N THR A 102 -4.60 -6.30 -12.33
CA THR A 102 -5.49 -5.39 -11.60
C THR A 102 -6.93 -5.46 -12.10
N ALA A 103 -7.15 -5.52 -13.42
CA ALA A 103 -8.50 -5.63 -13.98
C ALA A 103 -9.19 -6.94 -13.58
N VAL A 104 -8.45 -8.06 -13.59
CA VAL A 104 -8.97 -9.37 -13.17
C VAL A 104 -9.35 -9.36 -11.69
N VAL A 105 -8.45 -8.86 -10.82
CA VAL A 105 -8.72 -8.76 -9.37
C VAL A 105 -9.91 -7.84 -9.11
N TYR A 106 -9.96 -6.67 -9.75
CA TYR A 106 -11.07 -5.74 -9.58
C TYR A 106 -12.41 -6.36 -10.01
N TRP A 107 -12.44 -7.03 -11.16
CA TRP A 107 -13.65 -7.72 -11.62
C TRP A 107 -14.10 -8.79 -10.62
N ALA A 108 -13.18 -9.62 -10.12
CA ALA A 108 -13.49 -10.67 -9.16
C ALA A 108 -14.01 -10.11 -7.83
N GLU A 109 -13.34 -9.12 -7.25
CA GLU A 109 -13.73 -8.52 -5.96
C GLU A 109 -15.02 -7.70 -6.08
N SER A 110 -15.30 -7.09 -7.24
CA SER A 110 -16.53 -6.32 -7.46
C SER A 110 -17.81 -7.16 -7.45
N ALA A 111 -17.71 -8.48 -7.62
CA ALA A 111 -18.85 -9.40 -7.52
C ALA A 111 -19.28 -9.68 -6.07
N GLY A 112 -18.42 -9.36 -5.08
CA GLY A 112 -18.68 -9.58 -3.66
C GLY A 112 -18.72 -11.07 -3.28
N SER A 113 -19.18 -11.35 -2.05
CA SER A 113 -19.28 -12.72 -1.54
C SER A 113 -20.60 -13.38 -1.94
N PRO A 114 -20.58 -14.53 -2.65
CA PRO A 114 -21.80 -15.27 -2.98
C PRO A 114 -22.61 -15.69 -1.75
N VAL A 115 -21.93 -15.97 -0.64
CA VAL A 115 -22.57 -16.35 0.63
C VAL A 115 -23.35 -15.16 1.19
N LEU A 116 -22.76 -13.96 1.20
CA LEU A 116 -23.45 -12.77 1.70
C LEU A 116 -24.62 -12.39 0.78
N ASN A 117 -24.42 -12.48 -0.54
CA ASN A 117 -25.47 -12.25 -1.52
C ASN A 117 -26.65 -13.21 -1.36
N SER A 118 -26.41 -14.48 -0.98
CA SER A 118 -27.47 -15.45 -0.73
C SER A 118 -28.34 -15.13 0.49
N PHE A 119 -27.81 -14.36 1.44
CA PHE A 119 -28.54 -13.84 2.60
C PHE A 119 -29.08 -12.42 2.36
N SER A 120 -29.02 -11.89 1.13
CA SER A 120 -29.35 -10.51 0.79
C SER A 120 -28.56 -9.47 1.60
N LEU A 121 -27.36 -9.85 2.06
CA LEU A 121 -26.41 -8.97 2.74
C LEU A 121 -25.41 -8.45 1.71
N THR A 122 -25.12 -7.16 1.74
CA THR A 122 -24.04 -6.57 0.95
C THR A 122 -22.69 -6.96 1.55
N GLY A 123 -21.80 -7.52 0.73
CA GLY A 123 -20.41 -7.83 1.05
C GLY A 123 -19.47 -7.28 0.01
#